data_AF-A0A959TKQ4-F1
#
_entry.id   AF-A0A959TKQ4-F1
#
_cell.length_a   1.000
_cell.length_b   1.000
_cell.length_c   1.000
_cell.angle_alpha   90.00
_cell.angle_beta   90.00
_cell.angle_gamma   90.00
#
_symmetry.space_group_name_H-M   'P 1'
#
loop_
_entity.id
_entity.type
_entity.pdbx_description
1 polymer ?
#
loop_
_entity_poly.entity_id
_entity_poly.type
_entity_poly.pdbx_seq_one_letter_code
_entity_poly.pdbx_strand_id
1 'polypeptide(L)'
;MAKDQIGLREAVSIGIGGMVGGGIFAVLGLAVSLAKGGTPVAFLIAGGIALLTAYSYAKLSLTYPDRGGTVRFIDKGFGASVFSGAINNLLWVSYIIMLSLYASAFGSYAPNLLALTSDRDLDFHVYATGIILVATAINYYSIAVVGRIES
;
A
#
# COMPACT_ATOMS: atom_id res chain seq x y z
N MET A 1 29.01 1.91 -10.51
CA MET A 1 27.99 0.89 -10.23
C MET A 1 26.70 1.37 -10.88
N ALA A 2 26.21 0.68 -11.92
CA ALA A 2 24.94 1.05 -12.54
C ALA A 2 23.86 0.87 -11.47
N LYS A 3 23.25 1.97 -11.05
CA LYS A 3 22.12 1.97 -10.13
C LYS A 3 21.03 1.12 -10.78
N ASP A 4 20.64 0.01 -10.18
CA ASP A 4 19.52 -0.81 -10.69
C ASP A 4 18.25 0.05 -10.68
N GLN A 5 17.97 0.68 -11.83
CA GLN A 5 16.79 1.49 -12.02
C GLN A 5 15.63 0.53 -12.27
N ILE A 6 14.56 0.69 -11.49
CA ILE A 6 13.31 -0.04 -11.69
C ILE A 6 12.81 0.27 -13.11
N GLY A 7 12.78 -0.74 -13.98
CA GLY A 7 12.24 -0.63 -15.32
C GLY A 7 10.72 -0.54 -15.34
N LEU A 8 10.14 -0.35 -16.52
CA LEU A 8 8.69 -0.21 -16.67
C LEU A 8 7.93 -1.46 -16.21
N ARG A 9 8.45 -2.66 -16.53
CA ARG A 9 7.78 -3.92 -16.19
C ARG A 9 7.79 -4.17 -14.70
N GLU A 10 8.91 -3.89 -14.05
CA GLU A 10 9.08 -3.99 -12.61
C GLU A 10 8.16 -2.97 -11.91
N ALA A 11 8.11 -1.72 -12.39
CA ALA A 11 7.21 -0.70 -11.84
C ALA A 11 5.73 -1.08 -11.97
N VAL A 12 5.31 -1.60 -13.12
CA VAL A 12 3.95 -2.10 -13.34
C VAL A 12 3.66 -3.29 -12.42
N SER A 13 4.60 -4.21 -12.26
CA SER A 13 4.45 -5.37 -11.35
C SER A 13 4.27 -4.92 -9.90
N ILE A 14 5.05 -3.95 -9.42
CA ILE A 14 4.92 -3.37 -8.08
C ILE A 14 3.51 -2.77 -7.90
N GLY A 15 3.04 -1.99 -8.89
CA GLY A 15 1.71 -1.38 -8.86
C GLY A 15 0.57 -2.41 -8.82
N ILE A 16 0.62 -3.42 -9.70
CA ILE A 16 -0.39 -4.49 -9.75
C ILE A 16 -0.35 -5.30 -8.44
N GLY A 17 0.83 -5.66 -7.95
CA GLY A 17 0.99 -6.42 -6.70
C GLY A 17 0.35 -5.72 -5.50
N GLY A 18 0.59 -4.42 -5.35
CA GLY A 18 -0.02 -3.62 -4.29
C GLY A 18 -1.54 -3.50 -4.41
N MET A 19 -2.06 -3.25 -5.62
CA MET A 19 -3.51 -3.13 -5.85
C MET A 19 -4.26 -4.45 -5.68
N VAL A 20 -3.71 -5.56 -6.15
CA VAL A 20 -4.32 -6.89 -5.99
C VAL A 20 -4.25 -7.33 -4.53
N GLY A 21 -3.09 -7.17 -3.88
CA GLY A 21 -2.90 -7.45 -2.45
C GLY A 21 -3.92 -6.72 -1.57
N GLY A 22 -4.05 -5.41 -1.76
CA GLY A 22 -4.99 -4.60 -0.99
C GLY A 22 -6.44 -4.74 -1.42
N GLY A 23 -6.73 -4.41 -2.68
CA GLY A 23 -8.10 -4.32 -3.18
C GLY A 23 -8.83 -5.65 -3.19
N ILE A 24 -8.17 -6.70 -3.67
CA ILE A 24 -8.81 -8.01 -3.84
C ILE A 24 -8.77 -8.81 -2.55
N PHE A 25 -7.61 -8.95 -1.90
CA PHE A 25 -7.55 -9.77 -0.70
C PHE A 25 -8.03 -9.03 0.55
N ALA A 26 -7.74 -7.75 0.74
CA ALA A 26 -8.12 -7.08 1.99
C ALA A 26 -9.58 -6.58 2.04
N VAL A 27 -10.11 -6.03 0.94
CA VAL A 27 -11.40 -5.31 0.97
C VAL A 27 -12.50 -5.86 0.06
N LEU A 28 -12.23 -6.81 -0.84
CA LEU A 28 -13.27 -7.38 -1.71
C LEU A 28 -14.40 -8.04 -0.91
N GLY A 29 -14.07 -8.81 0.13
CA GLY A 29 -15.08 -9.45 0.98
C GLY A 29 -16.03 -8.45 1.62
N LEU A 30 -15.48 -7.34 2.13
CA LEU A 30 -16.29 -6.24 2.68
C LEU A 30 -17.16 -5.59 1.59
N ALA A 31 -16.58 -5.29 0.43
CA ALA A 31 -17.32 -4.73 -0.70
C ALA A 31 -18.49 -5.62 -1.13
N VAL A 32 -18.29 -6.94 -1.22
CA VAL A 32 -19.34 -7.92 -1.54
C VAL A 32 -20.40 -7.96 -0.46
N SER A 33 -20.04 -7.89 0.82
CA SER A 33 -21.01 -7.90 1.92
C SER A 33 -21.93 -6.67 1.90
N LEU A 34 -21.38 -5.50 1.56
CA LEU A 34 -22.10 -4.23 1.55
C LEU A 34 -22.89 -4.01 0.25
N ALA A 35 -22.23 -4.16 -0.90
CA ALA A 35 -22.82 -3.89 -2.22
C ALA A 35 -23.58 -5.09 -2.78
N LYS A 36 -23.34 -6.31 -2.27
CA LYS A 36 -23.97 -7.56 -2.72
C LYS A 36 -23.84 -7.70 -4.25
N GLY A 37 -24.95 -7.85 -4.97
CA GLY A 37 -24.96 -7.92 -6.44
C GLY A 37 -24.45 -6.65 -7.14
N GLY A 38 -24.41 -5.51 -6.45
CA GLY A 38 -23.89 -4.24 -6.96
C GLY A 38 -22.37 -4.11 -6.94
N THR A 39 -21.64 -5.12 -6.44
CA THR A 39 -20.17 -5.09 -6.33
C THR A 39 -19.45 -4.76 -7.65
N PRO A 40 -19.82 -5.34 -8.82
CA PRO A 40 -19.16 -4.99 -10.08
C PRO A 40 -19.34 -3.50 -10.45
N VAL A 41 -20.51 -2.93 -10.18
CA VAL A 41 -20.79 -1.51 -10.45
C VAL A 41 -19.95 -0.61 -9.53
N ALA A 42 -19.85 -0.97 -8.24
CA ALA A 42 -19.00 -0.25 -7.31
C ALA A 42 -17.51 -0.27 -7.75
N PHE A 43 -17.02 -1.42 -8.20
CA PHE A 43 -15.66 -1.55 -8.75
C PHE A 43 -15.47 -0.76 -10.05
N LEU A 44 -16.46 -0.69 -10.93
CA LEU A 44 -16.39 0.14 -12.14
C LEU A 44 -16.29 1.62 -11.80
N ILE A 45 -17.07 2.10 -10.84
CA ILE A 45 -17.00 3.50 -10.36
C ILE A 45 -15.63 3.78 -9.73
N ALA A 46 -15.15 2.90 -8.85
CA ALA A 46 -13.84 3.03 -8.24
C ALA A 46 -12.71 3.01 -9.28
N GLY A 47 -12.81 2.15 -10.29
CA GLY A 47 -11.88 2.10 -11.42
C GLY A 47 -11.87 3.39 -12.24
N GLY A 48 -13.04 3.98 -12.50
CA GLY A 48 -13.15 5.28 -13.16
C GLY A 48 -12.43 6.39 -12.39
N ILE A 49 -12.64 6.45 -11.07
CA ILE A 49 -11.95 7.42 -10.19
C ILE A 49 -10.44 7.18 -10.19
N ALA A 50 -10.01 5.91 -10.17
CA ALA A 50 -8.60 5.53 -10.23
C ALA A 50 -7.95 5.97 -11.54
N LEU A 51 -8.64 5.85 -12.69
CA LEU A 51 -8.12 6.30 -13.99
C LEU A 51 -7.93 7.83 -14.05
N LEU A 52 -8.89 8.60 -13.51
CA LEU A 52 -8.75 10.05 -13.42
C LEU A 52 -7.56 10.46 -12.55
N THR A 53 -7.36 9.73 -11.44
CA THR A 53 -6.22 9.92 -10.54
C THR A 53 -4.91 9.58 -11.25
N ALA A 54 -4.84 8.42 -11.92
CA ALA A 54 -3.67 7.97 -12.65
C ALA A 54 -3.27 8.95 -13.77
N TYR A 55 -4.24 9.51 -14.50
CA TYR A 55 -3.98 10.53 -15.52
C TYR A 55 -3.37 11.81 -14.93
N SER A 56 -3.90 12.27 -13.81
CA SER A 56 -3.38 13.45 -13.10
C SER A 56 -1.95 13.21 -12.60
N TYR A 57 -1.71 12.04 -12.01
CA TYR A 57 -0.38 11.62 -11.55
C TYR A 57 0.61 11.46 -12.69
N ALA A 58 0.20 10.93 -13.85
CA ALA A 58 1.05 10.81 -15.02
C ALA A 58 1.55 12.18 -15.50
N LYS A 59 0.66 13.17 -15.62
CA LYS A 59 1.03 14.54 -15.99
C LYS A 59 1.95 15.22 -14.97
N LEU A 60 1.63 15.08 -13.68
CA LEU A 60 2.43 15.64 -12.60
C LEU A 60 3.82 15.00 -12.54
N SER A 61 3.93 13.69 -12.72
CA SER A 61 5.21 12.97 -12.71
C SER A 61 6.11 13.38 -13.87
N LEU A 62 5.53 13.68 -15.05
CA LEU A 62 6.28 14.22 -16.19
C LEU A 62 6.74 15.67 -15.97
N THR A 63 5.94 16.47 -15.28
CA THR A 63 6.22 17.89 -15.03
C THR A 63 7.21 18.08 -13.87
N TYR A 64 7.10 17.25 -12.83
CA TYR A 64 7.91 17.29 -11.62
C TYR A 64 8.57 15.93 -11.37
N PRO A 65 9.62 15.56 -12.15
CA PRO A 65 10.33 14.29 -11.99
C PRO A 65 11.20 14.32 -10.73
N ASP A 66 10.61 13.96 -9.60
CA ASP A 66 11.22 14.04 -8.27
C ASP A 66 11.00 12.73 -7.51
N ARG A 67 11.95 12.34 -6.66
CA ARG A 67 11.86 11.12 -5.84
C ARG A 67 10.81 11.24 -4.73
N GLY A 68 10.39 12.46 -4.37
CA GLY A 68 9.37 12.73 -3.35
C GLY A 68 7.94 12.42 -3.78
N GLY A 69 7.69 12.15 -5.07
CA GLY A 69 6.38 11.73 -5.59
C GLY A 69 5.23 12.67 -5.17
N THR A 70 4.18 12.10 -4.56
CA THR A 70 2.98 12.83 -4.13
C THR A 70 3.28 14.02 -3.23
N VAL A 71 4.21 13.87 -2.29
CA VAL A 71 4.61 14.95 -1.36
C VAL A 71 5.10 16.16 -2.13
N ARG A 72 5.92 15.92 -3.16
CA ARG A 72 6.43 16.98 -4.02
C ARG A 72 5.33 17.67 -4.81
N PHE A 73 4.34 16.92 -5.29
CA PHE A 73 3.21 17.50 -6.02
C PHE A 73 2.37 18.43 -5.13
N ILE A 74 2.15 18.04 -3.87
CA ILE A 74 1.45 18.85 -2.88
C ILE A 74 2.25 20.14 -2.59
N ASP A 75 3.54 20.00 -2.30
CA ASP A 75 4.39 21.16 -1.99
C ASP A 75 4.52 22.13 -3.18
N LYS A 76 4.53 21.62 -4.42
CA LYS A 76 4.55 22.45 -5.63
C LYS A 76 3.21 23.11 -5.92
N GLY A 77 2.09 22.44 -5.64
CA GLY A 77 0.74 22.98 -5.86
C GLY A 77 0.31 24.01 -4.82
N PHE A 78 0.69 23.80 -3.55
CA PHE A 78 0.18 24.57 -2.41
C PHE A 78 1.27 25.36 -1.65
N GLY A 79 2.54 25.22 -2.05
CA GLY A 79 3.68 25.87 -1.39
C GLY A 79 4.00 25.28 -0.01
N ALA A 80 5.00 25.84 0.66
CA ALA A 80 5.35 25.47 2.03
C ALA A 80 4.36 26.13 3.01
N SER A 81 3.31 25.40 3.37
CA SER A 81 2.27 25.86 4.28
C SER A 81 1.87 24.77 5.28
N VAL A 82 1.19 25.16 6.36
CA VAL A 82 0.61 24.22 7.33
C VAL A 82 -0.36 23.26 6.63
N PHE A 83 -1.06 23.72 5.59
CA PHE A 83 -1.95 22.88 4.79
C PHE A 83 -1.19 21.76 4.07
N SER A 84 -0.12 22.10 3.33
CA SER A 84 0.71 21.10 2.65
C SER A 84 1.30 20.09 3.64
N GLY A 85 1.78 20.57 4.79
CA GLY A 85 2.25 19.71 5.88
C GLY A 85 1.17 18.77 6.41
N ALA A 86 -0.07 19.25 6.59
CA ALA A 86 -1.18 18.43 7.05
C ALA A 86 -1.56 17.34 6.03
N ILE A 87 -1.63 17.67 4.73
CA ILE A 87 -1.93 16.68 3.69
C ILE A 87 -0.81 15.63 3.58
N ASN A 88 0.45 16.04 3.69
CA ASN A 88 1.59 15.11 3.70
C ASN A 88 1.55 14.16 4.90
N ASN A 89 1.19 14.66 6.09
CA ASN A 89 0.97 13.80 7.27
C ASN A 89 -0.21 12.86 7.09
N LEU A 90 -1.31 13.32 6.47
CA LEU A 90 -2.46 12.48 6.17
C LEU A 90 -2.08 11.34 5.20
N LEU A 91 -1.25 11.63 4.20
CA LEU A 91 -0.69 10.62 3.31
C LEU A 91 0.14 9.59 4.10
N TRP A 92 0.99 10.03 5.03
CA TRP A 92 1.75 9.11 5.89
C TRP A 92 0.84 8.21 6.74
N VAL A 93 -0.19 8.78 7.37
CA VAL A 93 -1.19 8.01 8.13
C VAL A 93 -1.92 7.01 7.23
N SER A 94 -2.22 7.38 5.97
CA SER A 94 -2.87 6.46 5.04
C SER A 94 -2.03 5.20 4.76
N TYR A 95 -0.71 5.32 4.74
CA TYR A 95 0.18 4.15 4.60
C TYR A 95 0.15 3.26 5.84
N ILE A 96 0.04 3.83 7.05
CA ILE A 96 -0.11 3.04 8.29
C ILE A 96 -1.43 2.25 8.24
N ILE A 97 -2.53 2.91 7.85
CA ILE A 97 -3.83 2.24 7.70
C ILE A 97 -3.75 1.13 6.65
N MET A 98 -3.06 1.36 5.53
CA MET A 98 -2.87 0.36 4.48
C MET A 98 -2.09 -0.87 4.99
N LEU A 99 -1.01 -0.66 5.76
CA LEU A 99 -0.26 -1.76 6.38
C LEU A 99 -1.14 -2.56 7.34
N SER A 100 -1.94 -1.89 8.17
CA SER A 100 -2.90 -2.54 9.06
C SER A 100 -3.97 -3.34 8.30
N LEU A 101 -4.46 -2.83 7.17
CA LEU A 101 -5.39 -3.55 6.30
C LEU A 101 -4.77 -4.83 5.74
N TYR A 102 -3.51 -4.78 5.30
CA TYR A 102 -2.81 -5.96 4.78
C TYR A 102 -2.55 -7.00 5.88
N ALA A 103 -2.16 -6.55 7.07
CA ALA A 103 -1.98 -7.43 8.22
C ALA A 103 -3.29 -8.10 8.65
N SER A 104 -4.40 -7.35 8.66
CA SER A 104 -5.74 -7.88 8.93
C SER A 104 -6.19 -8.89 7.88
N ALA A 105 -5.93 -8.62 6.59
CA ALA A 105 -6.23 -9.57 5.52
C ALA A 105 -5.45 -10.87 5.73
N PHE A 106 -4.15 -10.78 5.99
CA PHE A 106 -3.31 -11.95 6.28
C PHE A 106 -3.80 -12.72 7.51
N GLY A 107 -4.12 -12.01 8.60
CA GLY A 107 -4.68 -12.60 9.82
C GLY A 107 -6.04 -13.28 9.61
N SER A 108 -6.83 -12.81 8.64
CA SER A 108 -8.13 -13.43 8.31
C SER A 108 -7.99 -14.69 7.46
N TYR A 109 -7.00 -14.75 6.57
CA TYR A 109 -6.80 -15.89 5.67
C TYR A 109 -5.90 -16.99 6.24
N ALA A 110 -4.81 -16.62 6.92
CA ALA A 110 -3.80 -17.56 7.41
C ALA A 110 -4.34 -18.68 8.33
N PRO A 111 -5.28 -18.41 9.27
CA PRO A 111 -5.88 -19.46 10.09
C PRO A 111 -6.63 -20.54 9.29
N ASN A 112 -7.10 -20.22 8.08
CA ASN A 112 -7.77 -21.20 7.21
C ASN A 112 -6.79 -22.15 6.52
N LEU A 113 -5.51 -21.78 6.45
CA LEU A 113 -4.43 -22.62 5.91
C LEU A 113 -3.78 -23.46 7.02
N LEU A 114 -3.52 -22.84 8.16
CA LEU A 114 -2.92 -23.48 9.32
C LEU A 114 -3.51 -22.89 10.61
N ALA A 115 -4.30 -23.69 11.32
CA ALA A 115 -4.76 -23.34 12.66
C ALA A 115 -3.66 -23.67 13.67
N LEU A 116 -3.22 -22.65 14.43
CA LEU A 116 -2.22 -22.79 15.50
C LEU A 116 -2.90 -23.12 16.84
N THR A 117 -4.09 -22.56 17.03
CA THR A 117 -4.89 -22.69 18.25
C THR A 117 -6.29 -23.20 17.92
N SER A 118 -7.04 -23.64 18.93
CA SER A 118 -8.47 -23.93 18.79
C SER A 118 -9.34 -22.66 18.71
N ASP A 119 -8.77 -21.49 19.00
CA ASP A 119 -9.43 -20.19 18.99
C ASP A 119 -9.01 -19.38 17.76
N ARG A 120 -9.99 -19.06 16.91
CA ARG A 120 -9.76 -18.31 15.66
C ARG A 120 -9.40 -16.85 15.89
N ASP A 121 -9.89 -16.23 16.96
CA ASP A 121 -9.61 -14.82 17.25
C ASP A 121 -8.16 -14.66 17.73
N LEU A 122 -7.68 -15.61 18.55
CA LEU A 122 -6.27 -15.65 18.94
C LEU A 122 -5.37 -15.89 17.72
N ASP A 123 -5.72 -16.84 16.85
CA ASP A 123 -4.94 -17.09 15.62
C ASP A 123 -4.88 -15.87 14.70
N PHE A 124 -6.01 -15.15 14.53
CA PHE A 124 -6.04 -13.90 13.77
C PHE A 124 -5.00 -12.89 14.30
N HIS A 125 -5.01 -12.64 15.62
CA HIS A 125 -4.09 -11.70 16.24
C HIS A 125 -2.63 -12.15 16.13
N VAL A 126 -2.35 -13.44 16.32
CA VAL A 126 -1.01 -14.02 16.16
C VAL A 126 -0.48 -13.80 14.74
N TYR A 127 -1.28 -14.13 13.71
CA TYR A 127 -0.85 -13.95 12.32
C TYR A 127 -0.73 -12.48 11.91
N ALA A 128 -1.67 -11.62 12.31
CA ALA A 128 -1.64 -10.19 11.99
C ALA A 128 -0.43 -9.49 12.64
N THR A 129 -0.13 -9.79 13.91
CA THR A 129 1.08 -9.26 14.56
C THR A 129 2.35 -9.88 13.98
N GLY A 130 2.33 -11.20 13.73
CA GLY A 130 3.47 -11.92 13.17
C GLY A 130 3.93 -11.37 11.82
N ILE A 131 2.99 -11.11 10.89
CA ILE A 131 3.36 -10.57 9.57
C ILE A 131 3.93 -9.15 9.65
N ILE A 132 3.43 -8.32 10.58
CA ILE A 132 3.99 -6.97 10.81
C ILE A 132 5.41 -7.08 11.35
N LEU A 133 5.66 -7.96 12.32
CA LEU A 133 7.01 -8.16 12.88
C LEU A 133 7.99 -8.69 11.84
N VAL A 134 7.56 -9.66 11.01
CA VAL A 134 8.38 -10.19 9.92
C VAL A 134 8.67 -9.11 8.89
N ALA A 135 7.67 -8.35 8.44
CA ALA A 135 7.87 -7.26 7.49
C ALA A 135 8.81 -6.18 8.04
N THR A 136 8.66 -5.84 9.32
CA THR A 136 9.53 -4.88 10.03
C THR A 136 10.96 -5.40 10.11
N ALA A 137 11.16 -6.68 10.45
CA ALA A 137 12.47 -7.30 10.50
C ALA A 137 13.14 -7.29 9.12
N ILE A 138 12.42 -7.69 8.06
CA ILE A 138 12.93 -7.66 6.69
C ILE A 138 13.32 -6.23 6.29
N ASN A 139 12.49 -5.24 6.61
CA ASN A 139 12.77 -3.84 6.30
C ASN A 139 14.04 -3.36 7.03
N TYR A 140 14.16 -3.67 8.32
CA TYR A 140 15.32 -3.31 9.13
C TYR A 140 16.62 -3.98 8.63
N TYR A 141 16.58 -5.29 8.35
CA TYR A 141 17.73 -6.02 7.81
C TYR A 141 18.16 -5.46 6.45
N SER A 142 17.21 -5.13 5.57
CA SER A 142 17.51 -4.56 4.26
C SER A 142 18.26 -3.23 4.40
N ILE A 143 17.79 -2.34 5.29
CA ILE A 143 18.44 -1.05 5.56
C ILE A 143 19.83 -1.27 6.18
N ALA A 144 19.94 -2.17 7.15
CA ALA A 144 21.21 -2.46 7.83
C ALA A 144 22.26 -3.07 6.88
N VAL A 145 21.84 -3.92 5.95
CA VAL A 145 22.72 -4.50 4.92
C VAL A 145 23.16 -3.42 3.93
N VAL A 146 22.24 -2.57 3.44
CA VAL A 146 22.60 -1.46 2.55
C VAL A 146 23.57 -0.49 3.23
N GLY A 147 23.31 -0.12 4.48
CA GLY A 147 24.17 0.79 5.24
C GLY A 147 25.59 0.26 5.46
N ARG A 148 25.79 -1.06 5.58
CA ARG A 148 27.14 -1.66 5.67
C ARG A 148 27.87 -1.74 4.33
N ILE A 149 27.16 -1.74 3.22
CA ILE A 149 27.75 -1.78 1.87
C ILE A 149 28.18 -0.35 1.45
N GLU A 150 27.49 0.68 1.95
CA GLU A 150 27.79 2.08 1.70
C GLU A 150 28.86 2.68 2.62
N SER A 151 29.19 2.03 3.75
CA SER A 151 30.25 2.42 4.71
C SER A 151 31.59 1.76 4.42
#